data_AF-A0A7X7TNM0-F1
#
_entry.id   AF-A0A7X7TNM0-F1
#
_cell.length_a   1.000
_cell.length_b   1.000
_cell.length_c   1.000
_cell.angle_alpha   90.00
_cell.angle_beta   90.00
_cell.angle_gamma   90.00
#
_symmetry.space_group_name_H-M   'P 1'
#
loop_
_entity.id
_entity.type
_entity.pdbx_description
1 polymer ?
#
loop_
_entity_poly.entity_id
_entity_poly.type
_entity_poly.pdbx_seq_one_letter_code
_entity_poly.pdbx_strand_id
1 'polypeptide(L)'
;IGIILGARLGHCLFYEPHYYLSHPVEILKIWKGGLASHGGVIGIIIAVWLYSKKVTKTSMLWTFDRLMVPTGFTAAMIRLGNLMNHEIYGGPTDLPWGFRFITNIYEWMQGAEPVYSEPSHPTQIYEALIYLIVFGICMYMYWKTDAKNRKGLITGVGLTIIFVARFLIEYIKNVQVDFEIMLRDHTGLILGQWLSIPFIVWGIWLIVSALKNKSEPANTPKASAINQKKNKSKTKHTKKKN
;
A
#
# COMPACT_ATOMS: atom_id res chain seq x y z
N ILE A 1 8.01 7.00 -7.59
CA ILE A 1 8.98 7.99 -7.04
C ILE A 1 8.72 8.26 -5.56
N GLY A 2 7.59 8.85 -5.16
CA GLY A 2 7.31 9.18 -3.74
C GLY A 2 7.50 8.00 -2.78
N ILE A 3 6.94 6.82 -3.10
CA ILE A 3 7.09 5.60 -2.29
C ILE A 3 8.55 5.15 -2.18
N ILE A 4 9.27 5.06 -3.30
CA ILE A 4 10.67 4.57 -3.33
C ILE A 4 11.59 5.52 -2.56
N LEU A 5 11.52 6.82 -2.84
CA LEU A 5 12.33 7.81 -2.15
C LEU A 5 12.00 7.89 -0.66
N GLY A 6 10.70 7.90 -0.34
CA GLY A 6 10.26 7.92 1.05
C GLY A 6 10.72 6.68 1.80
N ALA A 7 10.58 5.49 1.21
CA ALA A 7 10.99 4.25 1.85
C ALA A 7 12.50 4.17 2.07
N ARG A 8 13.29 4.61 1.08
CA ARG A 8 14.75 4.66 1.20
C ARG A 8 15.20 5.67 2.24
N LEU A 9 14.70 6.91 2.19
CA LEU A 9 15.05 7.94 3.16
C LEU A 9 14.59 7.57 4.58
N GLY A 10 13.41 6.98 4.72
CA GLY A 10 12.93 6.48 6.01
C GLY A 10 13.84 5.41 6.59
N HIS A 11 14.34 4.49 5.77
CA HIS A 11 15.33 3.51 6.23
C HIS A 11 16.62 4.19 6.66
N CYS A 12 17.20 5.03 5.79
CA CYS A 12 18.48 5.69 6.06
C CYS A 12 18.45 6.60 7.29
N LEU A 13 17.34 7.33 7.52
CA LEU A 13 17.27 8.33 8.59
C LEU A 13 16.75 7.77 9.92
N PHE A 14 15.89 6.74 9.90
CA PHE A 14 15.29 6.22 11.14
C PHE A 14 16.03 5.00 11.71
N TYR A 15 16.70 4.20 10.87
CA TYR A 15 17.39 3.00 11.33
C TYR A 15 18.90 3.18 11.41
N GLU A 16 19.53 3.84 10.43
CA GLU A 16 21.00 3.94 10.36
C GLU A 16 21.50 5.37 10.03
N PRO A 17 21.05 6.43 10.73
CA PRO A 17 21.37 7.81 10.36
C PRO A 17 22.87 8.10 10.34
N HIS A 18 23.64 7.57 11.30
CA HIS A 18 25.08 7.82 11.39
C HIS A 18 25.86 7.28 10.19
N TYR A 19 25.50 6.09 9.69
CA TYR A 19 26.16 5.48 8.54
C TYR A 19 25.86 6.25 7.25
N TYR A 20 24.59 6.58 7.02
CA TYR A 20 24.19 7.24 5.77
C TYR A 20 24.54 8.73 5.71
N LEU A 21 24.62 9.41 6.86
CA LEU A 21 25.10 10.80 6.92
C LEU A 21 26.62 10.89 6.68
N SER A 22 27.38 9.85 7.03
CA SER A 22 28.81 9.76 6.70
C SER A 22 29.06 9.27 5.27
N HIS A 23 28.12 8.54 4.67
CA HIS A 23 28.21 8.01 3.30
C HIS A 23 26.99 8.41 2.44
N PRO A 24 26.79 9.70 2.12
CA PRO A 24 25.56 10.19 1.49
C PRO A 24 25.25 9.57 0.12
N VAL A 25 26.28 9.13 -0.62
CA VAL A 25 26.10 8.44 -1.91
C VAL A 25 25.43 7.07 -1.74
N GLU A 26 25.60 6.40 -0.60
CA GLU A 26 24.96 5.12 -0.30
C GLU A 26 23.43 5.24 -0.20
N ILE A 27 22.90 6.44 0.11
CA ILE A 27 21.45 6.68 0.14
C ILE A 27 20.83 6.39 -1.24
N LEU A 28 21.53 6.68 -2.33
CA LEU A 28 21.05 6.46 -3.70
C LEU A 28 21.05 4.99 -4.13
N LYS A 29 21.78 4.12 -3.41
CA LYS A 29 21.97 2.70 -3.77
C LYS A 29 20.79 1.84 -3.31
N ILE A 30 19.62 2.09 -3.89
CA ILE A 30 18.36 1.39 -3.56
C ILE A 30 18.38 -0.12 -3.81
N TRP A 31 19.28 -0.60 -4.67
CA TRP A 31 19.44 -2.04 -4.97
C TRP A 31 20.15 -2.81 -3.85
N LYS A 32 20.75 -2.13 -2.87
CA LYS A 32 21.32 -2.77 -1.67
C LYS A 32 20.25 -3.13 -0.62
N GLY A 33 18.96 -2.97 -0.94
CA GLY A 33 17.86 -3.17 0.00
C GLY A 33 17.65 -1.95 0.90
N GLY A 34 17.15 -2.17 2.11
CA GLY A 34 16.93 -1.10 3.09
C GLY A 34 15.80 -0.15 2.69
N LEU A 35 14.56 -0.63 2.77
CA LEU A 35 13.35 0.12 2.47
C LEU A 35 12.39 0.07 3.66
N ALA A 36 12.09 1.22 4.25
CA ALA A 36 11.16 1.34 5.36
C ALA A 36 9.73 1.60 4.87
N SER A 37 8.79 0.74 5.27
CA SER A 37 7.37 0.87 4.91
C SER A 37 6.76 2.22 5.34
N HIS A 38 7.03 2.65 6.58
CA HIS A 38 6.58 3.93 7.13
C HIS A 38 7.09 5.14 6.32
N GLY A 39 8.35 5.09 5.89
CA GLY A 39 8.93 6.10 5.00
C GLY A 39 8.21 6.15 3.64
N GLY A 40 7.85 4.99 3.10
CA GLY A 40 7.06 4.88 1.87
C GLY A 40 5.68 5.52 1.98
N VAL A 41 4.99 5.32 3.12
CA VAL A 41 3.69 5.93 3.43
C VAL A 41 3.79 7.46 3.50
N ILE A 42 4.79 7.98 4.22
CA ILE A 42 5.04 9.43 4.28
C ILE A 42 5.34 9.97 2.88
N GLY A 43 6.17 9.27 2.11
CA GLY A 43 6.53 9.64 0.75
C GLY A 43 5.34 9.72 -0.21
N ILE A 44 4.38 8.79 -0.13
CA ILE A 44 3.17 8.86 -0.97
C ILE A 44 2.22 9.98 -0.52
N ILE A 45 2.06 10.22 0.78
CA ILE A 45 1.22 11.32 1.29
C ILE A 45 1.76 12.67 0.82
N ILE A 46 3.07 12.91 0.94
CA ILE A 46 3.72 14.13 0.46
C ILE A 46 3.58 14.27 -1.07
N ALA A 47 3.78 13.18 -1.82
CA ALA A 47 3.63 13.19 -3.27
C ALA A 47 2.19 13.56 -3.69
N VAL A 48 1.19 12.97 -3.04
CA VAL A 48 -0.23 13.27 -3.28
C VAL A 48 -0.56 14.71 -2.89
N TRP A 49 -0.05 15.20 -1.76
CA TRP A 49 -0.25 16.58 -1.34
C TRP A 49 0.34 17.58 -2.35
N LEU A 50 1.57 17.35 -2.80
CA LEU A 50 2.21 18.18 -3.82
C LEU A 50 1.47 18.13 -5.15
N TYR A 51 1.02 16.95 -5.57
CA TYR A 51 0.25 16.77 -6.81
C TYR A 51 -1.10 17.48 -6.75
N SER A 52 -1.81 17.33 -5.63
CA SER A 52 -3.06 18.01 -5.32
C SER A 52 -2.88 19.53 -5.37
N LYS A 53 -1.86 20.08 -4.70
CA LYS A 53 -1.62 21.52 -4.62
C LYS A 53 -1.13 22.14 -5.94
N LYS A 54 -0.21 21.47 -6.64
CA LYS A 54 0.51 22.05 -7.79
C LYS A 54 -0.11 21.68 -9.14
N VAL A 55 -0.77 20.53 -9.26
CA VAL A 55 -1.23 20.00 -10.55
C VAL A 55 -2.75 20.00 -10.64
N THR A 56 -3.42 19.21 -9.80
CA THR A 56 -4.87 19.01 -9.96
C THR A 56 -5.69 20.15 -9.39
N LYS A 57 -5.19 20.81 -8.33
CA LYS A 57 -5.91 21.83 -7.55
C LYS A 57 -7.25 21.32 -7.01
N THR A 58 -7.31 20.02 -6.75
CA THR A 58 -8.45 19.31 -6.15
C THR A 58 -8.03 18.74 -4.79
N SER A 59 -8.98 18.27 -3.99
CA SER A 59 -8.67 17.66 -2.69
C SER A 59 -7.77 16.42 -2.84
N MET A 60 -6.98 16.12 -1.80
CA MET A 60 -6.16 14.90 -1.78
C MET A 60 -7.02 13.64 -1.91
N LEU A 61 -8.21 13.62 -1.30
CA LEU A 61 -9.17 12.51 -1.42
C LEU A 61 -9.55 12.18 -2.86
N TRP A 62 -9.73 13.19 -3.71
CA TRP A 62 -10.00 12.98 -5.14
C TRP A 62 -8.84 12.23 -5.83
N THR A 63 -7.60 12.49 -5.41
CA THR A 63 -6.41 11.82 -5.92
C THR A 63 -6.31 10.40 -5.34
N PHE A 64 -6.58 10.23 -4.04
CA PHE A 64 -6.60 8.93 -3.38
C PHE A 64 -7.62 7.98 -4.01
N ASP A 65 -8.80 8.45 -4.40
CA ASP A 65 -9.80 7.59 -5.07
C ASP A 65 -9.26 7.00 -6.37
N ARG A 66 -8.44 7.75 -7.11
CA ARG A 66 -7.80 7.30 -8.36
C ARG A 66 -6.62 6.38 -8.11
N LEU A 67 -5.89 6.61 -7.03
CA LEU A 67 -4.78 5.75 -6.62
C LEU A 67 -5.27 4.43 -6.02
N MET A 68 -6.42 4.43 -5.33
CA MET A 68 -6.99 3.23 -4.74
C MET A 68 -7.37 2.18 -5.80
N VAL A 69 -7.78 2.61 -7.00
CA VAL A 69 -8.15 1.71 -8.09
C VAL A 69 -7.06 0.67 -8.37
N PRO A 70 -5.81 1.01 -8.73
CA PRO A 70 -4.74 0.03 -8.94
C PRO A 70 -4.12 -0.52 -7.64
N THR A 71 -4.46 -0.01 -6.46
CA THR A 71 -3.86 -0.45 -5.18
C THR A 71 -4.11 -1.93 -4.93
N GLY A 72 -5.34 -2.43 -5.18
CA GLY A 72 -5.66 -3.85 -4.98
C GLY A 72 -4.78 -4.78 -5.82
N PHE A 73 -4.56 -4.43 -7.09
CA PHE A 73 -3.67 -5.21 -7.96
C PHE A 73 -2.22 -5.18 -7.46
N THR A 74 -1.72 -3.99 -7.09
CA THR A 74 -0.36 -3.84 -6.56
C THR A 74 -0.17 -4.66 -5.29
N ALA A 75 -1.14 -4.61 -4.37
CA ALA A 75 -1.11 -5.38 -3.13
C ALA A 75 -1.14 -6.90 -3.39
N ALA A 76 -1.95 -7.35 -4.36
CA ALA A 76 -1.98 -8.76 -4.77
C ALA A 76 -0.61 -9.22 -5.29
N MET A 77 0.04 -8.43 -6.14
CA MET A 77 1.37 -8.76 -6.66
C MET A 77 2.43 -8.82 -5.54
N ILE A 78 2.33 -7.94 -4.54
CA ILE A 78 3.20 -8.01 -3.35
C ILE A 78 3.00 -9.34 -2.62
N ARG A 79 1.76 -9.75 -2.37
CA ARG A 79 1.46 -11.03 -1.69
C ARG A 79 1.93 -12.24 -2.49
N LEU A 80 1.80 -12.21 -3.82
CA LEU A 80 2.37 -13.26 -4.68
C LEU A 80 3.90 -13.27 -4.62
N GLY A 81 4.55 -12.11 -4.53
CA GLY A 81 5.98 -12.03 -4.25
C GLY A 81 6.35 -12.69 -2.92
N ASN A 82 5.57 -12.44 -1.86
CA ASN A 82 5.78 -13.10 -0.56
C ASN A 82 5.59 -14.62 -0.63
N LEU A 83 4.64 -15.09 -1.44
CA LEU A 83 4.45 -16.53 -1.69
C LEU A 83 5.69 -17.15 -2.34
N MET A 84 6.24 -16.50 -3.39
CA MET A 84 7.45 -16.98 -4.07
C MET A 84 8.70 -16.90 -3.17
N ASN A 85 8.73 -15.95 -2.23
CA ASN A 85 9.77 -15.82 -1.23
C ASN A 85 9.58 -16.75 -0.01
N HIS A 86 8.54 -17.59 0.00
CA HIS A 86 8.20 -18.46 1.13
C HIS A 86 8.04 -17.74 2.49
N GLU A 87 7.56 -16.49 2.49
CA GLU A 87 7.47 -15.66 3.71
C GLU A 87 6.03 -15.24 4.05
N ILE A 88 5.75 -14.96 5.32
CA ILE A 88 4.48 -14.38 5.81
C ILE A 88 3.27 -15.32 5.58
N TYR A 89 3.46 -16.63 5.74
CA TYR A 89 2.38 -17.63 5.72
C TYR A 89 1.71 -17.80 7.10
N GLY A 90 0.59 -18.53 7.13
CA GLY A 90 -0.18 -18.79 8.34
C GLY A 90 0.24 -20.04 9.12
N GLY A 91 -0.51 -20.35 10.17
CA GLY A 91 -0.26 -21.51 11.01
C GLY A 91 -0.47 -22.86 10.32
N PRO A 92 -0.04 -23.96 10.98
CA PRO A 92 -0.26 -25.32 10.51
C PRO A 92 -1.73 -25.60 10.23
N THR A 93 -2.02 -26.41 9.21
CA THR A 93 -3.38 -26.74 8.78
C THR A 93 -3.47 -28.13 8.19
N ASP A 94 -4.54 -28.85 8.52
CA ASP A 94 -4.86 -30.17 7.96
C ASP A 94 -5.77 -30.10 6.72
N LEU A 95 -6.05 -28.88 6.24
CA LEU A 95 -6.92 -28.67 5.08
C LEU A 95 -6.25 -29.16 3.79
N PRO A 96 -7.03 -29.65 2.80
CA PRO A 96 -6.47 -30.29 1.61
C PRO A 96 -5.70 -29.35 0.67
N TRP A 97 -5.76 -28.03 0.91
CA TRP A 97 -4.97 -27.01 0.20
C TRP A 97 -3.84 -26.42 1.05
N GLY A 98 -3.47 -27.09 2.15
CA GLY A 98 -2.30 -26.73 2.96
C GLY A 98 -1.04 -26.68 2.10
N PHE A 99 -0.27 -25.61 2.24
CA PHE A 99 0.92 -25.34 1.42
C PHE A 99 2.17 -25.53 2.27
N ARG A 100 3.19 -26.21 1.73
CA ARG A 100 4.49 -26.39 2.40
C ARG A 100 5.47 -25.33 1.95
N PHE A 101 6.09 -24.64 2.90
CA PHE A 101 7.03 -23.56 2.64
C PHE A 101 8.46 -24.01 2.94
N ILE A 102 9.44 -23.47 2.20
CA ILE A 102 10.85 -23.76 2.46
C ILE A 102 11.30 -22.87 3.62
N THR A 103 11.84 -23.50 4.67
CA THR A 103 12.29 -22.77 5.88
C THR A 103 13.77 -22.43 5.82
N ASN A 104 14.58 -23.23 5.12
CA ASN A 104 16.03 -23.03 4.96
C ASN A 104 16.39 -22.33 3.63
N ILE A 105 15.68 -21.25 3.28
CA ILE A 105 15.80 -20.57 1.97
C ILE A 105 17.25 -20.25 1.59
N TYR A 106 18.05 -19.72 2.52
CA TYR A 106 19.43 -19.32 2.26
C TYR A 106 20.34 -20.51 1.93
N GLU A 107 20.19 -21.63 2.64
CA GLU A 107 20.96 -22.85 2.41
C GLU A 107 20.50 -23.54 1.12
N TRP A 108 19.18 -23.54 0.87
CA TRP A 108 18.61 -24.06 -0.36
C TRP A 108 19.13 -23.30 -1.60
N MET A 109 19.22 -21.98 -1.53
CA MET A 109 19.83 -21.16 -2.59
C MET A 109 21.32 -21.43 -2.79
N GLN A 110 22.01 -22.03 -1.81
CA GLN A 110 23.42 -22.44 -1.88
C GLN A 110 23.59 -23.90 -2.30
N GLY A 111 22.50 -24.62 -2.60
CA GLY A 111 22.52 -26.00 -3.09
C GLY A 111 22.22 -27.07 -2.05
N ALA A 112 21.83 -26.71 -0.81
CA ALA A 112 21.33 -27.68 0.15
C ALA A 112 19.94 -28.20 -0.24
N GLU A 113 19.55 -29.37 0.28
CA GLU A 113 18.19 -29.89 0.12
C GLU A 113 17.16 -28.97 0.81
N PRO A 114 15.97 -28.74 0.20
CA PRO A 114 14.94 -27.91 0.79
C PRO A 114 14.31 -28.60 2.01
N VAL A 115 14.28 -27.89 3.12
CA VAL A 115 13.55 -28.27 4.33
C VAL A 115 12.18 -27.61 4.27
N TYR A 116 11.15 -28.44 4.24
CA TYR A 116 9.77 -28.00 4.17
C TYR A 116 9.16 -27.84 5.56
N SER A 117 8.34 -26.81 5.73
CA SER A 117 7.44 -26.65 6.86
C SER A 117 6.36 -27.72 6.86
N GLU A 118 5.70 -27.90 8.01
CA GLU A 118 4.40 -28.54 8.06
C GLU A 118 3.40 -27.83 7.12
N PRO A 119 2.41 -28.54 6.57
CA PRO A 119 1.34 -27.94 5.78
C PRO A 119 0.73 -26.75 6.53
N SER A 120 0.80 -25.58 5.92
CA SER A 120 0.43 -24.31 6.56
C SER A 120 -0.57 -23.56 5.69
N HIS A 121 -1.36 -22.69 6.30
CA HIS A 121 -2.30 -21.85 5.55
C HIS A 121 -1.54 -20.90 4.61
N PRO A 122 -1.75 -20.94 3.28
CA PRO A 122 -1.17 -19.98 2.35
C PRO A 122 -1.91 -18.64 2.40
N THR A 123 -1.78 -17.93 3.52
CA THR A 123 -2.48 -16.66 3.79
C THR A 123 -2.17 -15.59 2.74
N GLN A 124 -1.00 -15.66 2.09
CA GLN A 124 -0.64 -14.78 0.97
C GLN A 124 -1.58 -14.95 -0.22
N ILE A 125 -2.02 -16.18 -0.53
CA ILE A 125 -2.99 -16.45 -1.60
C ILE A 125 -4.36 -15.88 -1.20
N TYR A 126 -4.78 -16.08 0.05
CA TYR A 126 -6.04 -15.52 0.56
C TYR A 126 -6.06 -13.99 0.45
N GLU A 127 -4.99 -13.33 0.92
CA GLU A 127 -4.82 -11.88 0.82
C GLU A 127 -4.80 -11.43 -0.65
N ALA A 128 -4.04 -12.11 -1.52
CA ALA A 128 -3.94 -11.76 -2.94
C ALA A 128 -5.30 -11.81 -3.66
N LEU A 129 -6.08 -12.87 -3.43
CA LEU A 129 -7.41 -13.02 -4.02
C LEU A 129 -8.35 -11.91 -3.57
N ILE A 130 -8.37 -11.59 -2.28
CA ILE A 130 -9.18 -10.49 -1.76
C ILE A 130 -8.75 -9.15 -2.37
N TYR A 131 -7.44 -8.92 -2.51
CA TYR A 131 -6.95 -7.67 -3.10
C TYR A 131 -7.26 -7.56 -4.60
N LEU A 132 -7.31 -8.67 -5.33
CA LEU A 132 -7.82 -8.72 -6.71
C LEU A 132 -9.33 -8.45 -6.79
N ILE A 133 -10.11 -8.95 -5.83
CA ILE A 133 -11.54 -8.62 -5.71
C ILE A 133 -11.70 -7.11 -5.46
N VAL A 134 -10.91 -6.53 -4.55
CA VAL A 134 -10.91 -5.08 -4.27
C VAL A 134 -10.54 -4.29 -5.54
N PHE A 135 -9.54 -4.75 -6.30
CA PHE A 135 -9.19 -4.15 -7.59
C PHE A 135 -10.38 -4.16 -8.55
N GLY A 136 -11.06 -5.29 -8.70
CA GLY A 136 -12.25 -5.43 -9.52
C GLY A 136 -13.40 -4.49 -9.09
N ILE A 137 -13.68 -4.43 -7.79
CA ILE A 137 -14.69 -3.54 -7.21
C ILE A 137 -14.34 -2.08 -7.47
N CYS A 138 -13.10 -1.66 -7.21
CA CYS A 138 -12.69 -0.27 -7.40
C CYS A 138 -12.68 0.12 -8.89
N MET A 139 -12.29 -0.79 -9.78
CA MET A 139 -12.38 -0.60 -11.23
C MET A 139 -13.84 -0.43 -11.67
N TYR A 140 -14.72 -1.30 -11.21
CA TYR A 140 -16.16 -1.20 -11.49
C TYR A 140 -16.73 0.12 -10.99
N MET A 141 -16.48 0.49 -9.73
CA MET A 141 -16.91 1.76 -9.14
C MET A 141 -16.40 2.96 -9.96
N TYR A 142 -15.13 2.95 -10.37
CA TYR A 142 -14.55 4.07 -11.10
C TYR A 142 -15.11 4.22 -12.54
N TRP A 143 -15.29 3.10 -13.27
CA TRP A 143 -15.64 3.13 -14.69
C TRP A 143 -17.14 3.02 -14.97
N LYS A 144 -17.88 2.28 -14.14
CA LYS A 144 -19.28 1.91 -14.39
C LYS A 144 -20.28 2.62 -13.48
N THR A 145 -19.81 3.44 -12.54
CA THR A 145 -20.69 4.18 -11.61
C THR A 145 -20.28 5.65 -11.47
N ASP A 146 -21.08 6.43 -10.75
CA ASP A 146 -20.78 7.81 -10.38
C ASP A 146 -19.84 7.94 -9.16
N ALA A 147 -19.29 6.84 -8.63
CA ALA A 147 -18.42 6.87 -7.47
C ALA A 147 -17.17 7.76 -7.66
N LYS A 148 -16.67 7.90 -8.89
CA LYS A 148 -15.54 8.82 -9.21
C LYS A 148 -15.84 10.30 -8.94
N ASN A 149 -17.12 10.68 -8.85
CA ASN A 149 -17.60 12.03 -8.55
C ASN A 149 -17.78 12.24 -7.04
N ARG A 150 -17.79 11.16 -6.24
CA ARG A 150 -17.95 11.20 -4.78
C ARG A 150 -16.59 11.04 -4.11
N LYS A 151 -15.97 12.18 -3.77
CA LYS A 151 -14.63 12.26 -3.17
C LYS A 151 -14.56 11.40 -1.88
N GLY A 152 -13.61 10.47 -1.85
CA GLY A 152 -13.35 9.55 -0.73
C GLY A 152 -14.12 8.23 -0.80
N LEU A 153 -15.07 8.04 -1.72
CA LEU A 153 -15.91 6.84 -1.74
C LEU A 153 -15.12 5.59 -2.14
N ILE A 154 -14.36 5.66 -3.24
CA ILE A 154 -13.57 4.52 -3.73
C ILE A 154 -12.46 4.19 -2.73
N THR A 155 -11.80 5.22 -2.19
CA THR A 155 -10.81 5.06 -1.11
C THR A 155 -11.42 4.38 0.11
N GLY A 156 -12.60 4.84 0.56
CA GLY A 156 -13.27 4.32 1.74
C GLY A 156 -13.69 2.86 1.59
N VAL A 157 -14.26 2.49 0.43
CA VAL A 157 -14.61 1.09 0.13
C VAL A 157 -13.35 0.21 0.07
N GLY A 158 -12.32 0.64 -0.66
CA GLY A 158 -11.07 -0.10 -0.78
C GLY A 158 -10.40 -0.33 0.58
N LEU A 159 -10.27 0.72 1.40
CA LEU A 159 -9.70 0.62 2.75
C LEU A 159 -10.51 -0.33 3.64
N THR A 160 -11.83 -0.15 3.69
CA THR A 160 -12.69 -0.98 4.54
C THR A 160 -12.52 -2.47 4.20
N ILE A 161 -12.62 -2.84 2.92
CA ILE A 161 -12.52 -4.25 2.52
C ILE A 161 -11.11 -4.81 2.80
N ILE A 162 -10.04 -4.08 2.43
CA ILE A 162 -8.65 -4.51 2.64
C ILE A 162 -8.39 -4.76 4.12
N PHE A 163 -8.77 -3.82 4.99
CA PHE A 163 -8.42 -3.89 6.41
C PHE A 163 -9.35 -4.81 7.21
N VAL A 164 -10.62 -4.97 6.82
CA VAL A 164 -11.48 -6.02 7.40
C VAL A 164 -10.92 -7.40 7.05
N ALA A 165 -10.56 -7.63 5.78
CA ALA A 165 -9.95 -8.89 5.37
C ALA A 165 -8.63 -9.16 6.11
N ARG A 166 -7.78 -8.12 6.24
CA ARG A 166 -6.54 -8.21 7.02
C ARG A 166 -6.82 -8.59 8.48
N PHE A 167 -7.78 -7.94 9.11
CA PHE A 167 -8.16 -8.23 10.50
C PHE A 167 -8.57 -9.69 10.70
N LEU A 168 -9.32 -10.25 9.75
CA LEU A 168 -9.78 -11.65 9.79
C LEU A 168 -8.65 -12.64 9.50
N ILE A 169 -7.82 -12.38 8.49
CA ILE A 169 -6.71 -13.28 8.11
C ILE A 169 -5.63 -13.32 9.19
N GLU A 170 -5.45 -12.23 9.95
CA GLU A 170 -4.47 -12.17 11.02
C GLU A 170 -4.68 -13.26 12.09
N TYR A 171 -5.91 -13.70 12.34
CA TYR A 171 -6.19 -14.82 13.25
C TYR A 171 -5.57 -16.15 12.81
N ILE A 172 -5.33 -16.30 11.51
CA ILE A 172 -4.78 -17.52 10.89
C ILE A 172 -3.26 -17.38 10.70
N LYS A 173 -2.70 -16.17 10.87
CA LYS A 173 -1.28 -15.91 10.67
C LYS A 173 -0.43 -16.39 11.83
N ASN A 174 0.79 -16.79 11.49
CA ASN A 174 1.82 -17.00 12.50
C ASN A 174 2.23 -15.67 13.10
N VAL A 175 2.46 -15.69 14.41
CA VAL A 175 3.02 -14.55 15.13
C VAL A 175 4.48 -14.40 14.70
N GLN A 176 4.85 -13.22 14.21
CA GLN A 176 6.15 -13.01 13.55
C GLN A 176 7.23 -12.54 14.52
N VAL A 177 6.82 -11.99 15.67
CA VAL A 177 7.72 -11.39 16.66
C VAL A 177 7.24 -11.75 18.06
N ASP A 178 8.14 -12.11 18.97
CA ASP A 178 7.78 -12.51 20.35
C ASP A 178 6.99 -11.43 21.10
N PHE A 179 7.21 -10.16 20.80
CA PHE A 179 6.42 -9.05 21.35
C PHE A 179 4.94 -9.11 20.96
N GLU A 180 4.59 -9.63 19.78
CA GLU A 180 3.20 -9.82 19.36
C GLU A 180 2.50 -10.91 20.19
N ILE A 181 3.23 -11.88 20.73
CA ILE A 181 2.70 -12.88 21.67
C ILE A 181 2.26 -12.18 22.95
N MET A 182 3.13 -11.34 23.52
CA MET A 182 2.80 -10.56 24.71
C MET A 182 1.60 -9.64 24.50
N LEU A 183 1.52 -9.00 23.33
CA LEU A 183 0.41 -8.11 22.98
C LEU A 183 -0.92 -8.87 22.86
N ARG A 184 -0.89 -10.07 22.27
CA ARG A 184 -2.04 -10.96 22.17
C ARG A 184 -2.50 -11.41 23.55
N ASP A 185 -1.59 -11.77 24.45
CA ASP A 185 -1.96 -12.23 25.79
C ASP A 185 -2.58 -11.13 26.66
N HIS A 186 -2.15 -9.88 26.49
CA HIS A 186 -2.70 -8.74 27.24
C HIS A 186 -3.99 -8.18 26.66
N THR A 187 -4.12 -8.14 25.33
CA THR A 187 -5.22 -7.42 24.65
C THR A 187 -6.19 -8.32 23.88
N GLY A 188 -5.85 -9.60 23.69
CA GLY A 188 -6.60 -10.54 22.86
C GLY A 188 -6.40 -10.35 21.35
N LEU A 189 -5.65 -9.33 20.91
CA LEU A 189 -5.43 -8.98 19.50
C LEU A 189 -3.94 -8.87 19.15
N ILE A 190 -3.60 -9.20 17.91
CA ILE A 190 -2.24 -9.11 17.36
C ILE A 190 -2.01 -7.69 16.78
N LEU A 191 -0.75 -7.26 16.64
CA LEU A 191 -0.38 -5.94 16.11
C LEU A 191 -1.07 -5.62 14.78
N GLY A 192 -1.16 -6.59 13.85
CA GLY A 192 -1.84 -6.40 12.57
C GLY A 192 -3.33 -6.06 12.69
N GLN A 193 -4.01 -6.55 13.73
CA GLN A 193 -5.42 -6.25 14.00
C GLN A 193 -5.58 -4.84 14.58
N TRP A 194 -4.74 -4.48 15.56
CA TRP A 194 -4.70 -3.12 16.11
C TRP A 194 -4.46 -2.07 15.04
N LEU A 195 -3.51 -2.34 14.13
CA LEU A 195 -3.26 -1.44 13.01
C LEU A 195 -4.43 -1.39 12.02
N SER A 196 -5.24 -2.44 11.90
CA SER A 196 -6.37 -2.47 10.97
C SER A 196 -7.57 -1.65 11.44
N ILE A 197 -7.85 -1.61 12.74
CA ILE A 197 -9.04 -0.94 13.31
C ILE A 197 -9.15 0.53 12.88
N PRO A 198 -8.12 1.39 13.02
CA PRO A 198 -8.20 2.79 12.60
C PRO A 198 -8.53 2.96 11.11
N PHE A 199 -8.00 2.10 10.25
CA PHE A 199 -8.27 2.17 8.81
C PHE A 199 -9.68 1.67 8.45
N ILE A 200 -10.21 0.69 9.17
CA ILE A 200 -11.60 0.26 9.03
C ILE A 200 -12.53 1.41 9.41
N VAL A 201 -12.32 2.01 10.58
CA VAL A 201 -13.13 3.14 11.06
C VAL A 201 -13.06 4.31 10.08
N TRP A 202 -11.86 4.66 9.62
CA TRP A 202 -11.68 5.74 8.66
C TRP A 202 -12.31 5.44 7.30
N GLY A 203 -12.19 4.20 6.82
CA GLY A 203 -12.82 3.74 5.59
C GLY A 203 -14.35 3.86 5.64
N ILE A 204 -14.97 3.41 6.72
CA ILE A 204 -16.41 3.53 6.95
C ILE A 204 -16.83 4.99 7.02
N TRP A 205 -16.08 5.82 7.76
CA TRP A 205 -16.36 7.25 7.86
C TRP A 205 -16.31 7.94 6.47
N LEU A 206 -15.32 7.61 5.63
CA LEU A 206 -15.22 8.12 4.27
C LEU A 206 -16.43 7.72 3.41
N ILE A 207 -16.89 6.48 3.51
CA ILE A 207 -18.07 5.99 2.79
C ILE A 207 -19.31 6.79 3.21
N VAL A 208 -19.58 6.87 4.52
CA VAL A 208 -20.75 7.59 5.06
C VAL A 208 -20.71 9.07 4.68
N SER A 209 -19.55 9.71 4.79
CA SER A 209 -19.35 11.11 4.41
C SER A 209 -19.58 11.32 2.90
N ALA A 210 -19.06 10.44 2.05
CA ALA A 210 -19.19 10.55 0.60
C ALA A 210 -20.62 10.26 0.09
N LEU A 211 -21.40 9.47 0.83
CA LEU A 211 -22.80 9.20 0.50
C LEU A 211 -23.73 10.36 0.91
N LYS A 212 -23.43 11.02 2.04
CA LYS A 212 -24.18 12.19 2.53
C LYS A 212 -23.98 13.45 1.66
N ASN A 213 -22.80 13.62 1.07
CA ASN A 213 -22.50 14.76 0.23
C ASN A 213 -23.03 14.58 -1.21
N LYS A 214 -23.55 15.66 -1.83
CA LYS A 214 -24.00 15.63 -3.24
C LYS A 214 -22.82 15.30 -4.16
N SER A 215 -23.08 14.50 -5.18
CA SER A 215 -22.10 14.19 -6.23
C SER A 215 -21.76 15.46 -7.01
N GLU A 216 -20.54 15.97 -6.85
CA GLU A 216 -20.03 17.04 -7.69
C GLU A 216 -19.32 16.42 -8.89
N PRO A 217 -19.62 16.84 -10.14
CA PRO A 217 -18.91 16.33 -11.30
C PRO A 217 -17.41 16.56 -11.12
N ALA A 218 -16.62 15.48 -11.22
CA ALA A 218 -15.19 15.57 -11.08
C ALA A 218 -14.62 16.52 -12.14
N ASN A 219 -14.22 17.73 -11.75
CA ASN A 219 -13.43 18.68 -12.54
C ASN A 219 -12.04 18.08 -12.78
N THR A 220 -11.99 17.04 -13.60
CA THR A 220 -10.75 16.38 -14.01
C THR A 220 -10.06 17.35 -14.94
N PRO A 221 -8.90 17.93 -14.57
CA PRO A 221 -8.21 18.84 -15.46
C PRO A 221 -7.85 18.05 -16.72
N LYS A 222 -8.44 18.40 -17.88
CA LYS A 222 -8.08 17.76 -19.15
C LYS A 222 -6.57 17.89 -19.34
N ALA A 223 -5.89 16.80 -19.72
CA ALA A 223 -4.43 16.81 -19.93
C ALA A 223 -3.98 17.94 -20.90
N SER A 224 -4.84 18.29 -21.86
CA SER A 224 -4.66 19.44 -22.76
C SER A 224 -4.59 20.79 -22.04
N ALA A 225 -5.40 21.02 -21.00
CA ALA A 225 -5.42 22.27 -20.24
C ALA A 225 -4.17 22.44 -19.35
N ILE A 226 -3.58 21.33 -18.88
CA ILE A 226 -2.32 21.33 -18.11
C ILE A 226 -1.15 21.71 -19.04
N ASN A 227 -1.10 21.12 -20.24
CA ASN A 227 -0.05 21.42 -21.23
C ASN A 227 -0.16 22.83 -21.81
N GLN A 228 -1.38 23.34 -22.06
CA GLN A 228 -1.58 24.71 -22.51
C GLN A 228 -1.14 25.76 -21.47
N LYS A 229 -1.35 25.52 -20.17
CA LYS A 229 -0.86 26.42 -19.11
C LYS A 229 0.66 26.39 -18.96
N LYS A 230 1.29 25.21 -19.11
CA LYS A 230 2.77 25.09 -19.16
C LYS A 230 3.36 25.89 -20.33
N ASN A 231 2.75 25.81 -21.51
CA ASN A 231 3.21 26.56 -22.67
C ASN A 231 3.03 28.07 -22.48
N LYS A 232 1.86 28.56 -22.01
CA LYS A 232 1.65 30.00 -21.74
C LYS A 232 2.61 30.56 -20.67
N SER A 233 2.97 29.77 -19.67
CA SER A 233 3.96 30.15 -18.65
C SER A 233 5.37 30.31 -19.25
N LYS A 234 5.79 29.37 -20.11
CA LYS A 234 7.06 29.47 -20.84
C LYS A 234 7.10 30.71 -21.75
N THR A 235 6.05 30.97 -22.53
CA THR A 235 6.01 32.12 -23.46
C THR A 235 6.06 33.47 -22.74
N LYS A 236 5.44 33.58 -21.54
CA LYS A 236 5.54 34.79 -20.70
C LYS A 236 6.94 35.02 -20.14
N HIS A 237 7.70 33.96 -19.88
CA HIS A 237 9.08 34.09 -19.40
C HIS A 237 10.05 34.49 -20.50
N THR A 238 9.84 34.03 -21.75
CA THR A 238 10.66 34.43 -22.89
C THR A 238 10.42 35.89 -23.29
N LYS A 239 9.17 36.37 -23.24
CA LYS A 239 8.83 37.78 -23.53
C LYS A 239 9.28 38.79 -22.46
N LYS A 240 9.76 38.33 -21.29
CA LYS A 240 10.28 39.20 -20.21
C LYS A 240 11.82 39.28 -20.21
N LYS A 241 12.50 38.54 -21.09
CA LYS A 241 13.96 38.48 -21.22
C LYS A 241 14.50 39.14 -22.50
N ASN A 242 13.61 39.66 -23.34
CA ASN A 242 13.90 40.58 -24.44
C ASN A 242 13.33 41.94 -24.08
#